data_AF-X1C147-F1
#
_entry.id   AF-X1C147-F1
#
_cell.length_a   1.000
_cell.length_b   1.000
_cell.length_c   1.000
_cell.angle_alpha   90.00
_cell.angle_beta   90.00
_cell.angle_gamma   90.00
#
_symmetry.space_group_name_H-M   'P 1'
#
loop_
_entity.id
_entity.type
_entity.pdbx_description
1 polymer ?
#
loop_
_entity_poly.entity_id
_entity_poly.type
_entity_poly.pdbx_seq_one_letter_code
_entity_poly.pdbx_strand_id
1 'polypeptide(L)'
;MDSQYVSKVVDLTDPKKNIIYNMTHEEAVNIVKSGDVEAVRKIDGQFCLVSVEGKTIRMARSIGRPLRYFIAKRAVGPQLVVAERIDTIFDYLKKEGMDDQFHPSYTRMVPAHYVTKIELLGCPDPNPVYDRFFTPERNKFTPDNPEQIGKNYIGVVYEEIKKWLQFRAKR
;
A
#
# COMPACT_ATOMS: atom_id res chain seq x y z
N MET A 1 19.58 -11.20 27.24
CA MET A 1 18.84 -10.00 27.70
C MET A 1 17.98 -9.55 26.54
N ASP A 2 16.73 -10.04 26.51
CA ASP A 2 15.77 -9.70 25.47
C ASP A 2 15.24 -8.28 25.73
N SER A 3 15.95 -7.29 25.22
CA SER A 3 15.38 -5.96 25.03
C SER A 3 14.27 -6.10 23.99
N GLN A 4 13.03 -6.28 24.44
CA GLN A 4 11.85 -6.14 23.58
C GLN A 4 11.77 -4.67 23.17
N TYR A 5 12.46 -4.32 22.09
CA TYR A 5 12.28 -3.03 21.43
C TYR A 5 10.81 -2.91 21.05
N VAL A 6 10.14 -1.89 21.59
CA VAL A 6 8.75 -1.59 21.22
C VAL A 6 8.80 -0.89 19.87
N SER A 7 8.45 -1.61 18.81
CA SER A 7 8.31 -1.02 17.48
C SER A 7 7.01 -0.21 17.41
N LYS A 8 7.11 1.04 16.93
CA LYS A 8 5.96 1.93 16.77
C LYS A 8 5.66 2.09 15.27
N VAL A 9 4.40 1.92 14.89
CA VAL A 9 3.94 2.20 13.52
C VAL A 9 3.03 3.43 13.56
N VAL A 10 3.32 4.40 12.69
CA VAL A 10 2.53 5.61 12.50
C VAL A 10 2.02 5.60 11.06
N ASP A 11 0.73 5.35 10.90
CA ASP A 11 0.05 5.42 9.62
C ASP A 11 -0.57 6.82 9.45
N LEU A 12 -0.02 7.60 8.53
CA LEU A 12 -0.49 8.94 8.15
C LEU A 12 -1.33 8.93 6.87
N THR A 13 -1.71 7.75 6.38
CA THR A 13 -2.59 7.64 5.21
C THR A 13 -4.02 8.05 5.57
N ASP A 14 -4.79 8.47 4.57
CA ASP A 14 -6.22 8.74 4.71
C ASP A 14 -7.05 7.58 4.15
N PRO A 15 -7.69 6.76 5.00
CA PRO A 15 -8.51 5.64 4.55
C PRO A 15 -9.73 6.05 3.73
N LYS A 16 -10.30 7.25 3.94
CA LYS A 16 -11.50 7.71 3.21
C LYS A 16 -11.23 7.90 1.71
N LYS A 17 -9.96 8.10 1.42
CA LYS A 17 -9.40 8.34 0.10
C LYS A 17 -9.20 7.03 -0.68
N ASN A 18 -9.32 5.87 -0.02
CA ASN A 18 -9.45 4.57 -0.67
C ASN A 18 -10.82 4.41 -1.34
N ILE A 19 -10.83 3.68 -2.44
CA ILE A 19 -12.01 3.26 -3.19
C ILE A 19 -11.98 1.73 -3.20
N ILE A 20 -12.88 1.09 -2.47
CA ILE A 20 -13.00 -0.37 -2.44
C ILE A 20 -14.47 -0.69 -2.69
N TYR A 21 -14.74 -1.48 -3.72
CA TYR A 21 -16.08 -1.68 -4.24
C TYR A 21 -16.79 -2.92 -3.69
N ASN A 22 -16.03 -3.95 -3.29
CA ASN A 22 -16.58 -5.26 -2.98
C ASN A 22 -16.49 -5.67 -1.50
N MET A 23 -15.92 -4.82 -0.64
CA MET A 23 -15.76 -5.07 0.80
C MET A 23 -15.51 -3.76 1.55
N THR A 24 -15.55 -3.83 2.87
CA THR A 24 -15.18 -2.73 3.77
C THR A 24 -13.66 -2.52 3.82
N HIS A 25 -13.25 -1.35 4.32
CA HIS A 25 -11.82 -1.07 4.54
C HIS A 25 -11.18 -2.05 5.53
N GLU A 26 -11.88 -2.38 6.62
CA GLU A 26 -11.38 -3.28 7.67
C GLU A 26 -11.19 -4.71 7.16
N GLU A 27 -12.13 -5.22 6.37
CA GLU A 27 -11.99 -6.53 5.70
C GLU A 27 -10.79 -6.54 4.76
N ALA A 28 -10.60 -5.49 3.97
CA ALA A 28 -9.45 -5.37 3.08
C ALA A 28 -8.11 -5.31 3.86
N VAL A 29 -8.05 -4.59 4.99
CA VAL A 29 -6.89 -4.57 5.88
C VAL A 29 -6.61 -5.96 6.46
N ASN A 30 -7.65 -6.70 6.86
CA ASN A 30 -7.51 -8.07 7.36
C ASN A 30 -7.02 -9.06 6.28
N ILE A 31 -7.43 -8.88 5.02
CA ILE A 31 -6.89 -9.65 3.90
C ILE A 31 -5.40 -9.34 3.68
N VAL A 32 -5.01 -8.06 3.71
CA VAL A 32 -3.58 -7.69 3.62
C VAL A 32 -2.78 -8.24 4.81
N LYS A 33 -3.39 -8.28 6.00
CA LYS A 33 -2.79 -8.86 7.20
C LYS A 33 -2.46 -10.35 7.03
N SER A 34 -3.29 -11.14 6.35
CA SER A 34 -3.00 -12.57 6.13
C SER A 34 -1.75 -12.79 5.27
N GLY A 35 -1.45 -11.87 4.37
CA GLY A 35 -0.36 -11.99 3.39
C GLY A 35 -0.68 -12.89 2.20
N ASP A 36 -1.92 -13.37 2.07
CA ASP A 36 -2.37 -14.16 0.94
C ASP A 36 -2.52 -13.27 -0.31
N VAL A 37 -1.61 -13.43 -1.27
CA VAL A 37 -1.60 -12.65 -2.52
C VAL A 37 -2.84 -12.89 -3.37
N GLU A 38 -3.41 -14.10 -3.38
CA GLU A 38 -4.61 -14.42 -4.17
C GLU A 38 -5.86 -13.79 -3.54
N ALA A 39 -5.91 -13.71 -2.22
CA ALA A 39 -6.95 -12.97 -1.52
C ALA A 39 -6.81 -11.45 -1.75
N VAL A 40 -5.60 -10.90 -1.62
CA VAL A 40 -5.34 -9.46 -1.87
C VAL A 40 -5.69 -9.07 -3.31
N ARG A 41 -5.44 -9.95 -4.29
CA ARG A 41 -5.79 -9.73 -5.70
C ARG A 41 -7.29 -9.51 -5.93
N LYS A 42 -8.14 -10.04 -5.04
CA LYS A 42 -9.61 -9.91 -5.13
C LYS A 42 -10.14 -8.59 -4.58
N ILE A 43 -9.31 -7.76 -3.95
CA ILE A 43 -9.72 -6.41 -3.51
C ILE A 43 -9.94 -5.55 -4.76
N ASP A 44 -11.20 -5.19 -5.02
CA ASP A 44 -11.57 -4.42 -6.21
C ASP A 44 -11.60 -2.93 -5.90
N GLY A 45 -10.76 -2.16 -6.60
CA GLY A 45 -10.73 -0.70 -6.55
C GLY A 45 -9.34 -0.08 -6.47
N GLN A 46 -9.27 1.11 -5.88
CA GLN A 46 -8.06 1.90 -5.72
C GLN A 46 -7.74 2.10 -4.23
N PHE A 47 -6.69 1.46 -3.74
CA PHE A 47 -6.37 1.46 -2.31
C PHE A 47 -4.87 1.56 -2.01
N CYS A 48 -4.57 2.08 -0.83
CA CYS A 48 -3.36 1.80 -0.07
C CYS A 48 -3.78 1.33 1.32
N LEU A 49 -3.24 0.20 1.77
CA LEU A 49 -3.63 -0.48 2.99
C LEU A 49 -2.38 -0.82 3.79
N VAL A 50 -2.46 -0.64 5.10
CA VAL A 50 -1.42 -0.96 6.07
C VAL A 50 -2.04 -1.85 7.13
N SER A 51 -1.37 -2.94 7.46
CA SER A 51 -1.75 -3.82 8.55
C SER A 51 -0.55 -4.04 9.46
N VAL A 52 -0.80 -4.09 10.77
CA VAL A 52 0.22 -4.25 11.80
C VAL A 52 -0.16 -5.44 12.67
N GLU A 53 0.75 -6.42 12.76
CA GLU A 53 0.61 -7.63 13.57
C GLU A 53 1.88 -7.84 14.39
N GLY A 54 1.88 -7.27 15.61
CA GLY A 54 3.08 -7.23 16.45
C GLY A 54 4.21 -6.51 15.71
N LYS A 55 5.29 -7.24 15.41
CA LYS A 55 6.46 -6.74 14.66
C LYS A 55 6.31 -6.83 13.13
N THR A 56 5.31 -7.55 12.63
CA THR A 56 5.10 -7.77 11.19
C THR A 56 4.15 -6.71 10.64
N ILE A 57 4.63 -5.94 9.67
CA ILE A 57 3.84 -4.93 8.97
C ILE A 57 3.65 -5.44 7.55
N ARG A 58 2.41 -5.51 7.08
CA ARG A 58 2.10 -5.79 5.68
C ARG A 58 1.39 -4.59 5.06
N MET A 59 1.90 -4.16 3.91
CA MET A 59 1.36 -3.06 3.14
C MET A 59 1.02 -3.52 1.73
N ALA A 60 -0.10 -3.05 1.19
CA ALA A 60 -0.46 -3.29 -0.19
C ALA A 60 -1.06 -2.02 -0.81
N ARG A 61 -0.73 -1.76 -2.07
CA ARG A 61 -1.33 -0.65 -2.82
C ARG A 61 -1.62 -1.01 -4.26
N SER A 62 -2.66 -0.41 -4.81
CA SER A 62 -2.94 -0.41 -6.25
C SER A 62 -2.14 0.69 -6.97
N ILE A 63 -2.20 0.73 -8.30
CA ILE A 63 -1.47 1.71 -9.10
C ILE A 63 -1.88 3.18 -8.82
N GLY A 64 -3.14 3.44 -8.46
CA GLY A 64 -3.67 4.80 -8.31
C GLY A 64 -3.37 5.47 -6.96
N ARG A 65 -2.93 4.71 -5.95
CA ARG A 65 -2.75 5.20 -4.57
C ARG A 65 -1.29 5.07 -4.16
N PRO A 66 -0.50 6.16 -4.09
CA PRO A 66 0.89 6.07 -3.65
C PRO A 66 0.96 5.69 -2.17
N LEU A 67 2.02 4.96 -1.82
CA LEU A 67 2.31 4.61 -0.43
C LEU A 67 3.82 4.60 -0.26
N ARG A 68 4.29 5.28 0.77
CA ARG A 68 5.69 5.46 1.13
C ARG A 68 5.86 5.16 2.60
N TYR A 69 7.07 4.76 2.98
CA TYR A 69 7.42 4.60 4.37
C TYR A 69 8.85 5.07 4.65
N PHE A 70 9.10 5.40 5.91
CA PHE A 70 10.38 5.81 6.46
C PHE A 70 10.56 5.15 7.83
N ILE A 71 11.77 4.69 8.15
CA ILE A 71 12.08 4.11 9.45
C ILE A 71 12.94 5.11 10.22
N ALA A 72 12.36 5.72 11.25
CA ALA A 72 13.05 6.59 12.18
C ALA A 72 13.63 5.78 13.34
N LYS A 73 14.81 6.15 13.82
CA LYS A 73 15.46 5.52 14.97
C LYS A 73 15.05 6.25 16.25
N ARG A 74 14.61 5.49 17.26
CA ARG A 74 14.37 6.00 18.62
C ARG A 74 15.12 5.13 19.63
N ALA A 75 15.39 5.70 20.81
CA ALA A 75 16.02 4.98 21.91
C ALA A 75 15.25 3.72 22.33
N VAL A 76 13.92 3.74 22.21
CA VAL A 76 13.02 2.63 22.61
C VAL A 76 12.76 1.60 21.50
N GLY A 77 13.24 1.83 20.28
CA GLY A 77 13.02 0.96 19.13
C GLY A 77 12.79 1.74 17.82
N PRO A 78 12.81 1.04 16.66
CA PRO A 78 12.52 1.66 15.37
C PRO A 78 11.05 2.10 15.29
N GLN A 79 10.82 3.23 14.62
CA GLN A 79 9.50 3.74 14.33
C GLN A 79 9.28 3.78 12.82
N LEU A 80 8.30 3.03 12.33
CA LEU A 80 7.87 3.06 10.94
C LEU A 80 6.82 4.16 10.75
N VAL A 81 7.10 5.13 9.89
CA VAL A 81 6.17 6.18 9.48
C VAL A 81 5.73 5.90 8.06
N VAL A 82 4.44 5.74 7.82
CA VAL A 82 3.84 5.42 6.53
C VAL A 82 2.97 6.59 6.08
N ALA A 83 3.07 7.00 4.81
CA ALA A 83 2.24 8.07 4.25
C ALA A 83 2.12 7.98 2.72
N GLU A 84 1.17 8.72 2.15
CA GLU A 84 1.02 8.82 0.69
C GLU A 84 2.13 9.68 0.04
N ARG A 85 2.60 10.70 0.76
CA ARG A 85 3.57 11.68 0.29
C ARG A 85 4.77 11.79 1.20
N ILE A 86 5.90 12.18 0.62
CA ILE A 86 7.18 12.30 1.33
C ILE A 86 7.24 13.51 2.27
N ASP A 87 6.61 14.63 1.88
CA ASP A 87 6.50 15.84 2.71
C ASP A 87 5.65 15.58 3.97
N THR A 88 4.59 14.78 3.88
CA THR A 88 3.80 14.36 5.05
C THR A 88 4.65 13.60 6.07
N ILE A 89 5.57 12.75 5.62
CA ILE A 89 6.54 12.08 6.50
C ILE A 89 7.48 13.11 7.13
N PHE A 90 8.04 14.01 6.33
CA PHE A 90 8.96 15.05 6.82
C PHE A 90 8.31 15.97 7.86
N ASP A 91 7.10 16.47 7.59
CA ASP A 91 6.34 17.32 8.51
C ASP A 91 6.05 16.61 9.83
N TYR A 92 5.75 15.31 9.78
CA TYR A 92 5.59 14.49 10.98
C TYR A 92 6.91 14.37 11.76
N LEU A 93 8.02 14.04 11.08
CA LEU A 93 9.33 13.93 11.74
C LEU A 93 9.76 15.25 12.39
N LYS A 94 9.51 16.39 11.73
CA LYS A 94 9.78 17.72 12.28
C LYS A 94 8.96 18.02 13.54
N LYS A 95 7.68 17.65 13.54
CA LYS A 95 6.81 17.80 14.73
C LYS A 95 7.29 16.96 15.92
N GLU A 96 7.89 15.81 15.64
CA GLU A 96 8.43 14.90 16.67
C GLU A 96 9.91 15.19 17.01
N GLY A 97 10.55 16.18 16.37
CA GLY A 97 11.97 16.51 16.56
C GLY A 97 12.93 15.42 16.08
N MET A 98 12.57 14.70 15.02
CA MET A 98 13.36 13.62 14.39
C MET A 98 13.75 13.92 12.93
N ASP A 99 13.62 15.17 12.50
CA ASP A 99 13.91 15.60 11.12
C ASP A 99 15.41 15.61 10.79
N ASP A 100 16.29 15.60 11.79
CA ASP A 100 17.73 15.42 11.65
C ASP A 100 18.11 14.09 10.99
N GLN A 101 17.28 13.06 11.18
CA GLN A 101 17.45 11.74 10.58
C GLN A 101 16.94 11.67 9.13
N PHE A 102 16.17 12.67 8.70
CA PHE A 102 15.47 12.61 7.42
C PHE A 102 16.43 12.88 6.27
N HIS A 103 16.45 11.95 5.33
CA HIS A 103 16.99 12.18 4.00
C HIS A 103 16.00 11.63 2.96
N PRO A 104 15.68 12.37 1.88
CA PRO A 104 14.69 11.92 0.90
C PRO A 104 14.97 10.54 0.31
N SER A 105 16.25 10.18 0.13
CA SER A 105 16.66 8.88 -0.39
C SER A 105 16.42 7.70 0.57
N TYR A 106 16.12 7.96 1.85
CA TYR A 106 15.78 6.93 2.84
C TYR A 106 14.28 6.66 2.89
N THR A 107 13.46 7.49 2.26
CA THR A 107 12.05 7.19 2.06
C THR A 107 11.91 6.11 0.99
N ARG A 108 11.23 5.02 1.32
CA ARG A 108 10.99 3.90 0.41
C ARG A 108 9.57 3.97 -0.13
N MET A 109 9.41 3.65 -1.41
CA MET A 109 8.09 3.49 -2.01
C MET A 109 7.65 2.04 -1.84
N VAL A 110 6.40 1.83 -1.40
CA VAL A 110 5.78 0.51 -1.48
C VAL A 110 5.48 0.23 -2.95
N PRO A 111 5.97 -0.86 -3.55
CA PRO A 111 5.69 -1.19 -4.93
C PRO A 111 4.18 -1.38 -5.16
N ALA A 112 3.66 -0.86 -6.27
CA ALA A 112 2.28 -1.15 -6.67
C ALA A 112 2.12 -2.64 -6.97
N HIS A 113 1.01 -3.24 -6.53
CA HIS A 113 0.65 -4.63 -6.80
C HIS A 113 1.50 -5.69 -6.09
N TYR A 114 2.12 -5.31 -4.98
CA TYR A 114 2.81 -6.22 -4.08
C TYR A 114 2.20 -6.16 -2.68
N VAL A 115 2.19 -7.30 -2.00
CA VAL A 115 2.19 -7.35 -0.55
C VAL A 115 3.64 -7.14 -0.10
N THR A 116 3.90 -5.99 0.52
CA THR A 116 5.20 -5.65 1.09
C THR A 116 5.17 -5.99 2.57
N LYS A 117 6.05 -6.89 3.01
CA LYS A 117 6.19 -7.30 4.40
C LYS A 117 7.47 -6.72 5.00
N ILE A 118 7.38 -6.12 6.17
CA ILE A 118 8.50 -5.61 6.97
C ILE A 118 8.43 -6.18 8.37
N GLU A 119 9.56 -6.65 8.90
CA GLU A 119 9.70 -7.13 10.28
C GLU A 119 10.45 -6.07 11.12
N LEU A 120 9.76 -5.31 11.97
CA LEU A 120 10.39 -4.28 12.81
C LEU A 120 11.07 -4.90 14.04
N LEU A 121 12.24 -5.53 13.80
CA LEU A 121 13.01 -6.28 14.80
C LEU A 121 14.15 -5.49 15.47
N GLY A 122 14.37 -4.23 15.09
CA GLY A 122 15.50 -3.42 15.57
C GLY A 122 16.51 -3.14 14.47
N CYS A 123 17.78 -2.92 14.83
CA CYS A 123 18.89 -2.67 13.91
C CYS A 123 19.60 -4.01 13.58
N PRO A 124 19.97 -4.30 12.31
CA PRO A 124 19.92 -3.45 11.12
C PRO A 124 18.50 -3.23 10.56
N ASP A 125 18.33 -2.17 9.76
CA ASP A 125 17.04 -1.86 9.13
C ASP A 125 16.51 -3.09 8.37
N PRO A 126 15.26 -3.48 8.61
CA PRO A 126 14.73 -4.72 8.04
C PRO A 126 14.60 -4.64 6.53
N ASN A 127 15.06 -5.70 5.86
CA ASN A 127 14.83 -5.85 4.44
C ASN A 127 13.37 -6.22 4.18
N PRO A 128 12.65 -5.45 3.34
CA PRO A 128 11.29 -5.78 2.96
C PRO A 128 11.26 -7.03 2.07
N VAL A 129 10.23 -7.85 2.26
CA VAL A 129 9.87 -8.96 1.36
C VAL A 129 8.71 -8.50 0.48
N TYR A 130 8.73 -8.87 -0.80
CA TYR A 130 7.75 -8.42 -1.79
C TYR A 130 7.11 -9.61 -2.51
N ASP A 131 5.83 -9.82 -2.26
CA ASP A 131 5.05 -10.87 -2.91
C ASP A 131 4.04 -10.23 -3.87
N ARG A 132 4.19 -10.48 -5.17
CA ARG A 132 3.37 -9.84 -6.21
C ARG A 132 1.99 -10.48 -6.25
N PHE A 133 0.92 -9.67 -6.12
CA PHE A 133 -0.45 -10.15 -6.23
C PHE A 133 -1.11 -9.85 -7.59
N PHE A 134 -0.50 -9.01 -8.43
CA PHE A 134 -1.01 -8.76 -9.78
C PHE A 134 0.11 -8.73 -10.82
N THR A 135 -0.05 -9.63 -11.81
CA THR A 135 0.83 -9.77 -12.97
C THR A 135 -0.04 -9.69 -14.22
N PRO A 136 0.02 -8.59 -15.00
CA PRO A 136 -0.71 -8.53 -16.26
C PRO A 136 -0.10 -9.53 -17.24
N GLU A 137 -0.97 -10.24 -17.96
CA GLU A 137 -0.57 -11.11 -19.07
C GLU A 137 0.04 -10.27 -20.19
N ARG A 138 1.28 -10.58 -20.55
CA ARG A 138 1.99 -9.89 -21.64
C ARG A 138 1.52 -10.44 -22.98
N ASN A 139 1.41 -9.56 -23.97
CA ASN A 139 1.05 -9.92 -25.35
C ASN A 139 -0.27 -10.71 -25.45
N LYS A 140 -1.21 -10.45 -24.52
CA LYS A 140 -2.51 -11.12 -24.46
C LYS A 140 -3.32 -10.98 -25.75
N PHE A 141 -3.19 -9.85 -26.44
CA PHE A 141 -3.93 -9.55 -27.65
C PHE A 141 -3.00 -9.52 -28.87
N THR A 142 -3.47 -10.13 -29.96
CA THR A 142 -2.85 -10.07 -31.27
C THR A 142 -3.43 -8.88 -32.07
N PRO A 143 -2.64 -8.22 -32.94
CA PRO A 143 -3.07 -7.00 -33.63
C PRO A 143 -3.99 -7.24 -34.83
N ASP A 144 -4.27 -8.50 -35.16
CA ASP A 144 -5.08 -8.92 -36.31
C ASP A 144 -6.59 -8.75 -36.12
N ASN A 145 -7.04 -8.34 -34.93
CA ASN A 145 -8.46 -8.05 -34.65
C ASN A 145 -8.65 -6.76 -33.83
N PRO A 146 -8.40 -5.57 -34.43
CA PRO A 146 -8.52 -4.29 -33.75
C PRO A 146 -9.95 -3.98 -33.28
N GLU A 147 -10.98 -4.45 -33.98
CA GLU A 147 -12.38 -4.26 -33.61
C GLU A 147 -12.69 -4.94 -32.26
N GLN A 148 -12.23 -6.17 -32.06
CA GLN A 148 -12.42 -6.88 -30.80
C GLN A 148 -11.62 -6.23 -29.66
N ILE A 149 -10.41 -5.73 -29.93
CA ILE A 149 -9.63 -4.96 -28.94
C ILE A 149 -10.39 -3.69 -28.54
N GLY A 150 -10.92 -2.95 -29.51
CA GLY A 150 -11.73 -1.75 -29.27
C GLY A 150 -12.97 -2.04 -28.43
N LYS A 151 -13.71 -3.11 -28.77
CA LYS A 151 -14.88 -3.57 -28.00
C LYS A 151 -14.52 -3.93 -26.55
N ASN A 152 -13.41 -4.65 -26.35
CA ASN A 152 -12.93 -5.00 -25.01
C ASN A 152 -12.55 -3.73 -24.21
N TYR A 153 -11.82 -2.81 -24.83
CA TYR A 153 -11.38 -1.58 -24.19
C TYR A 153 -12.57 -0.72 -23.75
N ILE A 154 -13.46 -0.35 -24.68
CA ILE A 154 -14.60 0.51 -24.35
C ILE A 154 -15.59 -0.18 -23.40
N GLY A 155 -15.73 -1.51 -23.49
CA GLY A 155 -16.54 -2.30 -22.56
C GLY A 155 -16.01 -2.23 -21.14
N VAL A 156 -14.70 -2.40 -20.94
CA VAL A 156 -14.08 -2.25 -19.61
C VAL A 156 -14.22 -0.82 -19.09
N VAL A 157 -13.99 0.19 -19.94
CA VAL A 157 -14.17 1.61 -19.55
C VAL A 157 -15.60 1.89 -19.10
N TYR A 158 -16.59 1.41 -19.85
CA TYR A 158 -18.01 1.58 -19.51
C TYR A 158 -18.36 0.95 -18.15
N GLU A 159 -17.93 -0.30 -17.91
CA GLU A 159 -18.21 -0.98 -16.63
C GLU A 159 -17.52 -0.30 -15.45
N GLU A 160 -16.28 0.18 -15.61
CA GLU A 160 -15.59 0.92 -14.54
C GLU A 160 -16.24 2.28 -14.24
N ILE A 161 -16.71 3.01 -15.28
CA ILE A 161 -17.47 4.26 -15.09
C ILE A 161 -18.78 3.97 -14.37
N LYS A 162 -19.52 2.94 -14.79
CA LYS A 162 -20.78 2.53 -14.16
C LYS A 162 -20.57 2.16 -12.68
N LYS A 163 -19.53 1.39 -12.38
CA LYS A 163 -19.13 1.04 -11.01
C LYS A 163 -18.82 2.30 -10.20
N TRP A 164 -18.02 3.22 -10.74
CA TRP A 164 -17.70 4.48 -10.07
C TRP A 164 -18.96 5.33 -9.79
N LEU A 165 -19.86 5.46 -10.76
CA LEU A 165 -21.13 6.19 -10.61
C LEU A 165 -22.01 5.58 -9.50
N GLN A 166 -22.09 4.24 -9.45
CA GLN A 166 -22.89 3.51 -8.47
C GLN A 166 -22.37 3.70 -7.04
N PHE A 167 -21.04 3.63 -6.84
CA PHE A 167 -20.44 3.58 -5.51
C PHE A 167 -19.84 4.91 -5.03
N ARG A 168 -19.61 5.90 -5.90
CA ARG A 168 -18.92 7.16 -5.53
C ARG A 168 -19.65 8.45 -5.92
N ALA A 169 -20.37 8.51 -7.03
CA ALA A 169 -20.90 9.79 -7.52
C ALA A 169 -21.98 10.46 -6.63
N LYS A 170 -22.58 9.74 -5.69
CA LYS A 170 -23.61 10.25 -4.76
C LYS A 170 -23.10 10.55 -3.34
N ARG A 171 -21.78 10.50 -3.11
CA ARG A 171 -21.16 10.81 -1.82
C ARG A 171 -20.41 12.12 -1.86
#